data_AF-A0A9E1UYB7-F1
#
_entry.id   AF-A0A9E1UYB7-F1
#
_cell.length_a   1.000
_cell.length_b   1.000
_cell.length_c   1.000
_cell.angle_alpha   90.00
_cell.angle_beta   90.00
_cell.angle_gamma   90.00
#
_symmetry.space_group_name_H-M   'P 1'
#
loop_
_entity.id
_entity.type
_entity.pdbx_description
1 polymer ?
#
loop_
_entity_poly.entity_id
_entity_poly.type
_entity_poly.pdbx_seq_one_letter_code
_entity_poly.pdbx_strand_id
1 'polypeptide(L)'
;LREADTPDPPPWGAGPFAYEKVVQPVLDRNCVRCHNPKHPRKLDLTGVLDKDRIPASYRTLIRKGLVHYLDWGYNSGGNAKRKALTFGTVKSKLFKTLAEGHQDVKLTRDEMRALKCWVDLNCPLWPDYQFRDKRPGPTATQQARAR
;
A
#
# COMPACT_ATOMS: atom_id res chain seq x y z
N LEU A 1 -15.16 -35.28 15.30
CA LEU A 1 -14.46 -33.98 15.10
C LEU A 1 -14.36 -33.73 13.61
N ARG A 2 -14.69 -32.52 13.12
CA ARG A 2 -14.55 -32.15 11.71
C ARG A 2 -13.07 -31.90 11.39
N GLU A 3 -12.60 -32.41 10.26
CA GLU A 3 -11.26 -32.17 9.76
C GLU A 3 -11.07 -30.69 9.41
N ALA A 4 -9.89 -30.12 9.71
CA ALA A 4 -9.64 -28.71 9.49
C ALA A 4 -9.60 -28.40 7.98
N ASP A 5 -10.40 -27.44 7.52
CA ASP A 5 -10.32 -26.99 6.14
C ASP A 5 -9.02 -26.21 5.91
N THR A 6 -8.35 -26.54 4.82
CA THR A 6 -7.20 -25.75 4.35
C THR A 6 -7.71 -24.61 3.47
N PRO A 7 -7.48 -23.33 3.83
CA PRO A 7 -7.91 -22.22 3.01
C PRO A 7 -7.07 -22.12 1.73
N ASP A 8 -7.71 -21.76 0.62
CA ASP A 8 -7.00 -21.43 -0.62
C ASP A 8 -6.09 -20.21 -0.44
N PRO A 9 -4.88 -20.24 -1.02
CA PRO A 9 -4.00 -19.08 -0.98
C PRO A 9 -4.63 -17.89 -1.72
N PRO A 10 -4.31 -16.65 -1.34
CA PRO A 10 -4.74 -15.51 -2.12
C PRO A 10 -4.05 -15.52 -3.50
N PRO A 11 -4.58 -14.80 -4.50
CA PRO A 11 -4.03 -14.79 -5.86
C PRO A 11 -2.57 -14.31 -5.97
N TRP A 12 -2.09 -13.59 -4.96
CA TRP A 12 -0.69 -13.15 -4.87
C TRP A 12 0.22 -14.13 -4.10
N GLY A 13 -0.29 -15.34 -3.79
CA GLY A 13 0.45 -16.42 -3.15
C GLY A 13 0.44 -16.39 -1.62
N ALA A 14 0.74 -17.54 -1.03
CA ALA A 14 1.00 -17.66 0.41
C ALA A 14 2.47 -17.33 0.70
N GLY A 15 2.72 -16.38 1.60
CA GLY A 15 4.07 -15.98 1.98
C GLY A 15 4.15 -14.57 2.58
N PRO A 16 5.36 -14.05 2.82
CA PRO A 16 5.53 -12.70 3.34
C PRO A 16 4.99 -11.64 2.38
N PHE A 17 4.32 -10.62 2.94
CA PHE A 17 3.65 -9.60 2.15
C PHE A 17 4.66 -8.57 1.61
N ALA A 18 4.72 -8.40 0.28
CA ALA A 18 5.56 -7.40 -0.37
C ALA A 18 4.68 -6.36 -1.09
N TYR A 19 4.75 -5.09 -0.66
CA TYR A 19 3.92 -4.02 -1.24
C TYR A 19 4.07 -3.90 -2.76
N GLU A 20 5.31 -3.89 -3.24
CA GLU A 20 5.62 -3.75 -4.67
C GLU A 20 5.12 -4.93 -5.51
N LYS A 21 4.97 -6.13 -4.93
CA LYS A 21 4.47 -7.31 -5.64
C LYS A 21 2.95 -7.44 -5.58
N VAL A 22 2.33 -6.98 -4.50
CA VAL A 22 0.90 -7.23 -4.23
C VAL A 22 0.04 -6.00 -4.53
N VAL A 23 0.48 -4.81 -4.09
CA VAL A 23 -0.33 -3.59 -4.16
C VAL A 23 0.02 -2.75 -5.39
N GLN A 24 1.32 -2.57 -5.67
CA GLN A 24 1.73 -1.70 -6.77
C GLN A 24 1.11 -2.09 -8.14
N PRO A 25 1.00 -3.38 -8.52
CA PRO A 25 0.36 -3.77 -9.78
C PRO A 25 -1.13 -3.37 -9.87
N VAL A 26 -1.82 -3.34 -8.73
CA VAL A 26 -3.22 -2.86 -8.66
C VAL A 26 -3.27 -1.37 -8.96
N LEU A 27 -2.36 -0.59 -8.36
CA LEU A 27 -2.28 0.86 -8.57
C LEU A 27 -1.84 1.20 -10.00
N ASP A 28 -0.88 0.47 -10.56
CA ASP A 28 -0.38 0.68 -11.92
C ASP A 28 -1.50 0.51 -12.94
N ARG A 29 -2.32 -0.55 -12.78
CA ARG A 29 -3.44 -0.84 -13.69
C ARG A 29 -4.58 0.16 -13.57
N ASN A 30 -4.91 0.59 -12.34
CA ASN A 30 -6.18 1.26 -12.07
C ASN A 30 -6.06 2.74 -11.71
N CYS A 31 -4.88 3.22 -11.27
CA CYS A 31 -4.74 4.53 -10.63
C CYS A 31 -3.68 5.42 -11.29
N VAL A 32 -2.53 4.85 -11.68
CA VAL A 32 -1.35 5.62 -12.12
C VAL A 32 -1.61 6.52 -13.33
N ARG A 33 -2.49 6.11 -14.27
CA ARG A 33 -2.85 6.92 -15.44
C ARG A 33 -3.25 8.34 -15.05
N CYS A 34 -4.04 8.48 -13.99
CA CYS A 34 -4.46 9.77 -13.46
C CYS A 34 -3.52 10.27 -12.34
N HIS A 35 -3.08 9.37 -11.46
CA HIS A 35 -2.26 9.67 -10.28
C HIS A 35 -0.77 9.43 -10.53
N ASN A 36 -0.15 10.37 -11.22
CA ASN A 36 1.28 10.35 -11.57
C ASN A 36 1.97 11.65 -11.07
N PRO A 37 3.29 11.86 -11.30
CA PRO A 37 4.01 13.03 -10.80
C PRO A 37 3.41 14.38 -11.22
N LYS A 38 2.64 14.43 -12.30
CA LYS A 38 1.99 15.64 -12.81
C LYS A 38 0.60 15.89 -12.22
N HIS A 39 0.09 15.01 -11.35
CA HIS A 39 -1.24 15.17 -10.78
C HIS A 39 -1.33 16.46 -9.96
N PRO A 40 -2.36 17.32 -10.16
CA PRO A 40 -2.41 18.68 -9.59
C PRO A 40 -2.40 18.70 -8.06
N ARG A 41 -2.94 17.67 -7.41
CA ARG A 41 -2.92 17.54 -5.94
C ARG A 41 -1.67 16.85 -5.37
N LYS A 42 -0.64 16.63 -6.20
CA LYS A 42 0.60 15.91 -5.85
C LYS A 42 0.29 14.52 -5.27
N LEU A 43 -0.57 13.78 -5.98
CA LEU A 43 -0.93 12.40 -5.67
C LEU A 43 -0.25 11.50 -6.69
N ASP A 44 0.99 11.14 -6.40
CA ASP A 44 1.78 10.25 -7.24
C ASP A 44 1.65 8.81 -6.72
N LEU A 45 0.99 7.95 -7.49
CA LEU A 45 0.79 6.54 -7.18
C LEU A 45 1.69 5.62 -8.02
N THR A 46 2.74 6.15 -8.64
CA THR A 46 3.71 5.35 -9.38
C THR A 46 4.61 4.52 -8.46
N GLY A 47 5.10 3.40 -8.97
CA GLY A 47 6.10 2.55 -8.31
C GLY A 47 7.53 3.09 -8.36
N VAL A 48 7.73 4.37 -8.73
CA VAL A 48 9.07 4.96 -8.83
C VAL A 48 9.70 5.05 -7.45
N LEU A 49 10.87 4.43 -7.30
CA LEU A 49 11.64 4.44 -6.05
C LEU A 49 12.33 5.79 -5.86
N ASP A 50 12.34 6.29 -4.62
CA ASP A 50 13.14 7.44 -4.24
C ASP A 50 14.53 7.03 -3.72
N LYS A 51 15.30 8.01 -3.21
CA LYS A 51 16.63 7.76 -2.61
C LYS A 51 16.62 6.77 -1.44
N ASP A 52 15.47 6.62 -0.78
CA ASP A 52 15.26 5.68 0.33
C ASP A 52 14.76 4.32 -0.16
N ARG A 53 14.65 4.12 -1.48
CA ARG A 53 14.17 2.90 -2.11
C ARG A 53 12.71 2.62 -1.74
N ILE A 54 11.93 3.68 -1.52
CA ILE A 54 10.51 3.60 -1.20
C ILE A 54 9.73 4.08 -2.44
N PRO A 55 8.70 3.32 -2.89
CA PRO A 55 7.82 3.75 -3.96
C PRO A 55 7.11 5.08 -3.66
N ALA A 56 6.98 5.95 -4.66
CA ALA A 56 6.24 7.20 -4.56
C ALA A 56 4.78 6.98 -4.09
N SER A 57 4.14 5.93 -4.61
CA SER A 57 2.81 5.46 -4.21
C SER A 57 2.65 5.22 -2.71
N TYR A 58 3.57 4.46 -2.11
CA TYR A 58 3.57 4.14 -0.70
C TYR A 58 3.64 5.44 0.12
N ARG A 59 4.56 6.33 -0.24
CA ARG A 59 4.69 7.63 0.45
C ARG A 59 3.45 8.47 0.30
N THR A 60 2.85 8.53 -0.88
CA THR A 60 1.60 9.28 -1.11
C THR A 60 0.48 8.74 -0.23
N LEU A 61 0.24 7.43 -0.23
CA LEU A 61 -0.83 6.80 0.54
C LEU A 61 -0.71 7.08 2.05
N ILE A 62 0.51 7.00 2.57
CA ILE A 62 0.82 7.22 3.99
C ILE A 62 0.82 8.72 4.34
N ARG A 63 1.62 9.54 3.66
CA ARG A 63 1.82 10.97 4.03
C ARG A 63 0.59 11.82 3.75
N LYS A 64 -0.26 11.44 2.79
CA LYS A 64 -1.54 12.14 2.53
C LYS A 64 -2.68 11.60 3.38
N GLY A 65 -2.45 10.59 4.23
CA GLY A 65 -3.47 9.98 5.07
C GLY A 65 -4.62 9.38 4.27
N LEU A 66 -4.32 8.77 3.11
CA LEU A 66 -5.32 8.08 2.29
C LEU A 66 -5.68 6.73 2.91
N VAL A 67 -4.72 6.12 3.59
CA VAL A 67 -4.93 4.92 4.41
C VAL A 67 -4.71 5.24 5.88
N HIS A 68 -5.45 4.56 6.74
CA HIS A 68 -5.35 4.70 8.18
C HIS A 68 -4.70 3.46 8.77
N TYR A 69 -3.53 3.63 9.35
CA TYR A 69 -2.74 2.58 10.00
C TYR A 69 -2.37 3.04 11.41
N LEU A 70 -1.83 2.13 12.20
CA LEU A 70 -1.28 2.44 13.52
C LEU A 70 0.19 2.85 13.35
N ASP A 71 0.52 4.04 13.83
CA ASP A 71 1.91 4.48 13.96
C ASP A 71 2.50 3.91 15.25
N TRP A 72 3.48 3.01 15.10
CA TRP A 72 4.17 2.34 16.20
C TRP A 72 5.56 2.93 16.48
N GLY A 73 5.85 4.14 16.00
CA GLY A 73 7.09 4.82 16.35
C GLY A 73 7.21 5.04 17.86
N TYR A 74 8.44 4.95 18.36
CA TYR A 74 8.78 5.31 19.73
C TYR A 74 8.34 6.77 19.96
N ASN A 75 7.31 6.96 20.80
CA ASN A 75 6.62 8.22 21.11
C ASN A 75 5.63 8.81 20.06
N SER A 76 5.25 8.11 18.98
CA SER A 76 4.34 8.68 17.96
C SER A 76 2.89 8.14 17.97
N GLY A 77 2.63 6.96 18.55
CA GLY A 77 1.26 6.42 18.57
C GLY A 77 0.92 5.37 19.63
N GLY A 78 1.93 4.93 20.40
CA GLY A 78 1.78 3.98 21.50
C GLY A 78 1.41 2.56 21.06
N ASN A 79 1.56 1.60 21.97
CA ASN A 79 1.20 0.19 21.79
C ASN A 79 -0.15 -0.17 22.44
N ALA A 80 -0.94 0.85 22.78
CA ALA A 80 -2.21 0.65 23.48
C ALA A 80 -3.24 -0.08 22.59
N LYS A 81 -3.95 -1.03 23.19
CA LYS A 81 -5.08 -1.71 22.55
C LYS A 81 -6.09 -0.67 22.05
N ARG A 82 -6.44 -0.78 20.77
CA ARG A 82 -7.42 0.10 20.14
C ARG A 82 -8.82 -0.51 20.22
N LYS A 83 -9.85 0.35 20.27
CA LYS A 83 -11.24 -0.08 20.16
C LYS A 83 -11.48 -0.67 18.76
N ALA A 84 -12.39 -1.63 18.67
CA ALA A 84 -12.79 -2.22 17.39
C ALA A 84 -13.23 -1.12 16.40
N LEU A 85 -12.96 -1.34 15.10
CA LEU A 85 -13.36 -0.44 14.01
C LEU A 85 -12.79 0.98 14.08
N THR A 86 -11.69 1.22 14.81
CA THR A 86 -11.08 2.57 14.92
C THR A 86 -9.84 2.80 14.05
N PHE A 87 -9.41 1.81 13.27
CA PHE A 87 -8.24 1.89 12.39
C PHE A 87 -8.40 0.96 11.18
N GLY A 88 -7.41 0.95 10.27
CA GLY A 88 -7.35 0.03 9.14
C GLY A 88 -8.27 0.43 7.98
N THR A 89 -8.70 -0.57 7.23
CA THR A 89 -9.55 -0.40 6.04
C THR A 89 -10.80 0.44 6.33
N VAL A 90 -11.48 0.19 7.46
CA VAL A 90 -12.76 0.85 7.83
C VAL A 90 -12.61 2.37 8.01
N LYS A 91 -11.43 2.86 8.38
CA LYS A 91 -11.16 4.30 8.59
C LYS A 91 -10.33 4.95 7.49
N SER A 92 -9.95 4.18 6.47
CA SER A 92 -9.13 4.69 5.37
C SER A 92 -9.98 5.44 4.35
N LYS A 93 -9.58 6.68 4.02
CA LYS A 93 -10.27 7.54 3.03
C LYS A 93 -10.32 6.89 1.65
N LEU A 94 -9.28 6.15 1.27
CA LEU A 94 -9.18 5.44 0.01
C LEU A 94 -10.42 4.56 -0.25
N PHE A 95 -10.82 3.73 0.72
CA PHE A 95 -11.95 2.82 0.53
C PHE A 95 -13.30 3.52 0.56
N LYS A 96 -13.40 4.67 1.23
CA LYS A 96 -14.59 5.53 1.12
C LYS A 96 -14.75 6.04 -0.31
N THR A 97 -13.68 6.61 -0.89
CA THR A 97 -13.69 7.09 -2.28
C THR A 97 -13.97 5.98 -3.29
N LEU A 98 -13.39 4.79 -3.09
CA LEU A 98 -13.66 3.64 -3.97
C LEU A 98 -15.10 3.13 -3.85
N ALA A 99 -15.70 3.17 -2.66
CA ALA A 99 -17.09 2.77 -2.45
C ALA A 99 -18.09 3.77 -3.05
N GLU A 100 -17.78 5.07 -3.03
CA GLU A 100 -18.55 6.13 -3.69
C GLU A 100 -18.39 6.13 -5.22
N GLY A 101 -17.39 5.42 -5.73
CA GLY A 101 -17.03 5.38 -7.15
C GLY A 101 -16.01 6.45 -7.52
N HIS A 102 -15.09 6.12 -8.43
CA HIS A 102 -14.04 7.04 -8.88
C HIS A 102 -13.68 6.82 -10.35
N GLN A 103 -14.12 7.73 -11.23
CA GLN A 103 -13.73 7.78 -12.65
C GLN A 103 -13.85 6.42 -13.37
N ASP A 104 -14.98 5.74 -13.14
CA ASP A 104 -15.32 4.42 -13.69
C ASP A 104 -14.34 3.28 -13.37
N VAL A 105 -13.41 3.48 -12.42
CA VAL A 105 -12.52 2.42 -11.94
C VAL A 105 -13.33 1.38 -11.19
N LYS A 106 -13.29 0.14 -11.68
CA LYS A 106 -13.89 -1.04 -11.03
C LYS A 106 -12.81 -2.05 -10.71
N LEU A 107 -12.44 -2.13 -9.44
CA LEU A 107 -11.51 -3.16 -8.97
C LEU A 107 -12.21 -4.51 -8.96
N THR A 108 -11.49 -5.54 -9.41
CA THR A 108 -11.88 -6.93 -9.17
C THR A 108 -11.90 -7.22 -7.67
N ARG A 109 -12.58 -8.32 -7.30
CA ARG A 109 -12.61 -8.80 -5.91
C ARG A 109 -11.19 -8.97 -5.34
N ASP A 110 -10.28 -9.49 -6.13
CA ASP A 110 -8.92 -9.81 -5.67
C ASP A 110 -8.03 -8.58 -5.58
N GLU A 111 -8.17 -7.60 -6.48
CA GLU A 111 -7.52 -6.30 -6.37
C GLU A 111 -7.98 -5.55 -5.11
N MET A 112 -9.28 -5.55 -4.83
CA MET A 112 -9.82 -4.96 -3.60
C MET A 112 -9.29 -5.68 -2.35
N ARG A 113 -9.21 -7.02 -2.39
CA ARG A 113 -8.63 -7.81 -1.29
C ARG A 113 -7.15 -7.50 -1.09
N ALA A 114 -6.36 -7.33 -2.15
CA ALA A 114 -4.94 -6.99 -2.07
C ALA A 114 -4.73 -5.66 -1.33
N LEU A 115 -5.49 -4.62 -1.69
CA LEU A 115 -5.43 -3.31 -1.05
C LEU A 115 -5.85 -3.37 0.42
N LYS A 116 -6.99 -4.02 0.72
CA LYS A 116 -7.49 -4.15 2.10
C LYS A 116 -6.54 -4.94 2.98
N CYS A 117 -6.04 -6.09 2.48
CA CYS A 117 -5.10 -6.93 3.20
C CYS A 117 -3.83 -6.15 3.57
N TRP A 118 -3.27 -5.36 2.65
CA TRP A 118 -2.12 -4.51 2.95
C TRP A 118 -2.39 -3.52 4.09
N VAL A 119 -3.54 -2.84 4.06
CA VAL A 119 -3.91 -1.88 5.11
C VAL A 119 -4.14 -2.58 6.45
N ASP A 120 -4.83 -3.72 6.43
CA ASP A 120 -5.16 -4.49 7.64
C ASP A 120 -3.92 -5.15 8.27
N LEU A 121 -2.88 -5.45 7.47
CA LEU A 121 -1.54 -5.84 7.94
C LEU A 121 -0.70 -4.66 8.46
N ASN A 122 -1.30 -3.48 8.63
CA ASN A 122 -0.65 -2.25 9.08
C ASN A 122 0.40 -1.70 8.10
N CYS A 123 0.12 -1.84 6.80
CA CYS A 123 0.89 -1.26 5.70
C CYS A 123 2.36 -1.71 5.62
N PRO A 124 2.69 -3.02 5.63
CA PRO A 124 4.07 -3.45 5.45
C PRO A 124 4.62 -3.01 4.08
N LEU A 125 5.88 -2.59 4.04
CA LEU A 125 6.55 -2.20 2.79
C LEU A 125 7.28 -3.39 2.15
N TRP A 126 8.18 -4.01 2.89
CA TRP A 126 9.02 -5.10 2.40
C TRP A 126 8.66 -6.45 3.03
N PRO A 127 8.89 -7.56 2.31
CA PRO A 127 8.55 -8.91 2.79
C PRO A 127 9.53 -9.45 3.83
N ASP A 128 10.64 -8.78 4.07
CA ASP A 128 11.77 -9.29 4.84
C ASP A 128 12.51 -8.17 5.56
N TYR A 129 13.46 -8.56 6.41
CA TYR A 129 14.30 -7.66 7.19
C TYR A 129 15.62 -7.30 6.48
N GLN A 130 15.72 -7.50 5.16
CA GLN A 130 16.91 -7.08 4.43
C GLN A 130 17.11 -5.58 4.60
N PHE A 131 18.34 -5.19 4.95
CA PHE A 131 18.70 -3.79 5.10
C PHE A 131 18.43 -3.01 3.81
N ARG A 132 17.87 -1.81 3.96
CA ARG A 132 17.43 -0.95 2.86
C ARG A 132 18.54 -0.73 1.83
N ASP A 133 19.76 -0.47 2.28
CA ASP A 133 20.95 -0.24 1.46
C ASP A 133 21.38 -1.42 0.58
N LYS A 134 20.84 -2.62 0.84
CA LYS A 134 21.06 -3.83 0.03
C LYS A 134 19.95 -4.13 -0.99
N ARG A 135 18.87 -3.34 -1.04
CA ARG A 135 17.76 -3.54 -1.99
C ARG A 135 18.02 -2.93 -3.36
N PRO A 136 17.31 -3.26 -4.44
CA PRO A 136 17.39 -2.48 -5.67
C PRO A 136 17.07 -0.99 -5.41
N GLY A 137 17.87 -0.09 -5.96
CA GLY A 137 17.66 1.36 -5.84
C GLY A 137 17.08 1.97 -7.11
N PRO A 138 16.70 3.26 -7.08
CA PRO A 138 16.33 3.97 -8.30
C PRO A 138 17.47 3.95 -9.30
N THR A 139 17.14 3.64 -10.56
CA THR A 139 18.05 3.80 -11.71
C THR A 139 18.54 5.25 -11.79
N ALA A 140 19.73 5.48 -12.37
CA ALA A 140 20.31 6.81 -12.51
C ALA A 140 19.33 7.83 -13.15
N THR A 141 18.49 7.37 -14.08
CA THR A 141 17.43 8.15 -14.73
C THR A 141 16.30 8.59 -13.77
N GLN A 142 16.01 7.82 -12.73
CA GLN A 142 15.01 8.16 -11.69
C GLN A 142 15.58 9.15 -10.66
N GLN A 143 16.88 9.13 -10.40
CA GLN A 143 17.55 10.07 -9.48
C GLN A 143 17.61 11.50 -10.03
N ALA A 144 17.78 11.65 -11.35
CA ALA A 144 17.85 12.96 -12.01
C ALA A 144 16.51 13.74 -12.02
N ARG A 145 15.37 13.05 -11.88
CA ARG A 145 14.03 13.67 -11.83
C ARG A 145 13.58 14.11 -10.43
N ALA A 146 14.35 13.77 -9.40
CA ALA A 146 14.05 14.07 -8.01
C ALA A 146 14.85 15.28 -7.46
N ARG A 147 15.68 15.90 -8.29
CA ARG A 147 16.33 17.21 -8.05
C ARG A 147 15.49 18.32 -8.67
#